data_AF-A0AAU9ACF1-F1
#
_entry.id   AF-A0AAU9ACF1-F1
#
_cell.length_a   1.000
_cell.length_b   1.000
_cell.length_c   1.000
_cell.angle_alpha   90.00
_cell.angle_beta   90.00
_cell.angle_gamma   90.00
#
_symmetry.space_group_name_H-M   'P 1'
#
loop_
_entity.id
_entity.type
_entity.pdbx_description
1 polymer ?
#
loop_
_entity_poly.entity_id
_entity_poly.type
_entity_poly.pdbx_seq_one_letter_code
_entity_poly.pdbx_strand_id
1 'polypeptide(L)'
;MLVPNRVWHLADIDTPRGQVAVMLVRSGWQCDYAEVATVLRKFGRSRQIVLTTSRIEQEELNSAGRVVIPLASVAKLDAQGLWLERETLIEHYLRGVNQARKLLLHPTLKSDQQLWFELGPDNAWLRVNSRTVRLWGKQRLFVASIARAHIRNQPHRRLADAVNDAGYEGDVRSLHQICSRRDFREVIGIADGFVWIRDDVQ
;
A
#
# COMPACT_ATOMS: atom_id res chain seq x y z
N MET A 1 16.11 -24.91 6.98
CA MET A 1 17.08 -24.39 6.00
C MET A 1 16.77 -25.01 4.64
N LEU A 2 16.19 -24.24 3.71
CA LEU A 2 16.23 -24.47 2.25
C LEU A 2 15.46 -23.32 1.56
N VAL A 3 16.17 -22.37 0.97
CA VAL A 3 15.67 -21.64 -0.22
C VAL A 3 16.65 -21.66 -1.41
N PRO A 4 17.26 -22.80 -1.80
CA PRO A 4 17.59 -23.04 -3.22
C PRO A 4 16.30 -23.10 -4.04
N ASN A 5 16.30 -22.55 -5.25
CA ASN A 5 15.23 -22.72 -6.25
C ASN A 5 13.83 -22.25 -5.80
N ARG A 6 13.69 -21.11 -5.12
CA ARG A 6 12.38 -20.43 -4.96
C ARG A 6 12.30 -19.03 -5.50
N VAL A 7 13.46 -18.40 -5.72
CA VAL A 7 13.57 -17.09 -6.34
C VAL A 7 14.29 -17.29 -7.66
N TRP A 8 13.63 -16.94 -8.76
CA TRP A 8 14.23 -16.95 -10.08
C TRP A 8 14.25 -15.54 -10.62
N HIS A 9 15.37 -15.14 -11.21
CA HIS A 9 15.40 -14.00 -12.11
C HIS A 9 14.88 -14.46 -13.46
N LEU A 10 13.87 -13.79 -13.98
CA LEU A 10 13.26 -14.10 -15.27
C LEU A 10 13.81 -13.21 -16.38
N ALA A 11 13.92 -11.92 -16.10
CA ALA A 11 14.33 -10.92 -17.08
C ALA A 11 14.75 -9.61 -16.40
N ASP A 12 15.54 -8.81 -17.11
CA ASP A 12 15.66 -7.37 -16.86
C ASP A 12 14.87 -6.63 -17.93
N ILE A 13 14.00 -5.71 -17.52
CA ILE A 13 13.17 -4.91 -18.42
C ILE A 13 13.44 -3.43 -18.26
N ASP A 14 13.47 -2.69 -19.36
CA ASP A 14 13.56 -1.23 -19.33
C ASP A 14 12.18 -0.61 -19.11
N THR A 15 12.11 0.29 -18.13
CA THR A 15 10.93 1.08 -17.80
C THR A 15 11.28 2.57 -17.86
N PRO A 16 10.29 3.49 -17.93
CA PRO A 16 10.54 4.93 -17.86
C PRO A 16 11.26 5.39 -16.60
N ARG A 17 11.27 4.57 -15.53
CA ARG A 17 12.00 4.88 -14.30
C ARG A 17 13.43 4.37 -14.32
N GLY A 18 13.79 3.48 -15.26
CA GLY A 18 15.06 2.79 -15.38
C GLY A 18 14.86 1.27 -15.48
N GLN A 19 15.97 0.52 -15.50
CA GLN A 19 15.93 -0.94 -15.58
C GLN A 19 15.36 -1.55 -14.29
N VAL A 20 14.51 -2.58 -14.45
CA VAL A 20 13.82 -3.27 -13.37
C VAL A 20 13.99 -4.78 -13.56
N ALA A 21 14.40 -5.47 -12.49
CA ALA A 21 14.51 -6.93 -12.51
C ALA A 21 13.16 -7.59 -12.26
N VAL A 22 12.78 -8.56 -13.09
CA VAL A 22 11.58 -9.37 -12.92
C VAL A 22 12.00 -10.67 -12.22
N MET A 23 11.47 -10.86 -11.02
CA MET A 23 11.74 -12.02 -10.17
C MET A 23 10.47 -12.86 -10.04
N LEU A 24 10.59 -14.18 -10.10
CA LEU A 24 9.53 -15.11 -9.74
C LEU A 24 9.82 -15.67 -8.36
N VAL A 25 8.84 -15.59 -7.47
CA VAL A 25 8.83 -16.25 -6.16
C VAL A 25 7.79 -17.35 -6.19
N ARG A 26 8.24 -18.61 -6.08
CA ARG A 26 7.34 -19.73 -5.87
C ARG A 26 7.03 -19.83 -4.39
N SER A 27 5.80 -19.51 -4.06
CA SER A 27 5.26 -19.72 -2.73
C SER A 27 4.75 -21.16 -2.59
N GLY A 28 5.12 -21.80 -1.48
CA GLY A 28 4.61 -23.11 -1.07
C GLY A 28 3.89 -22.98 0.28
N TRP A 29 3.33 -24.08 0.79
CA TRP A 29 2.56 -24.11 2.05
C TRP A 29 3.38 -23.64 3.26
N GLN A 30 4.69 -23.83 3.23
CA GLN A 30 5.64 -23.21 4.15
C GLN A 30 6.62 -22.36 3.32
N CYS A 31 6.42 -21.04 3.36
CA CYS A 31 7.32 -20.08 2.75
C CYS A 31 7.86 -19.15 3.85
N ASP A 32 9.17 -19.20 4.07
CA ASP A 32 9.84 -18.23 4.93
C ASP A 32 10.08 -16.95 4.13
N TYR A 33 9.17 -15.99 4.28
CA TYR A 33 9.25 -14.72 3.57
C TYR A 33 10.45 -13.86 4.03
N ALA A 34 10.99 -14.08 5.23
CA ALA A 34 12.17 -13.36 5.72
C ALA A 34 13.45 -13.83 5.00
N GLU A 35 13.59 -15.13 4.77
CA GLU A 35 14.67 -15.69 3.94
C GLU A 35 14.54 -15.22 2.48
N VAL A 36 13.32 -15.26 1.90
CA VAL A 36 13.06 -14.76 0.54
C VAL A 36 13.41 -13.28 0.40
N ALA A 37 12.99 -12.44 1.36
CA ALA A 37 13.32 -11.02 1.38
C ALA A 37 14.83 -10.77 1.47
N THR A 38 15.58 -11.66 2.14
CA THR A 38 17.04 -11.59 2.25
C THR A 38 17.71 -11.93 0.92
N VAL A 39 17.27 -12.98 0.22
CA VAL A 39 17.77 -13.33 -1.11
C VAL A 39 17.52 -12.20 -2.12
N LEU A 40 16.29 -11.66 -2.14
CA LEU A 40 15.94 -10.57 -3.05
C LEU A 40 16.75 -9.30 -2.78
N ARG A 41 17.19 -9.04 -1.53
CA ARG A 41 18.08 -7.92 -1.19
C ARG A 41 19.52 -8.15 -1.70
N LYS A 42 20.02 -9.39 -1.65
CA LYS A 42 21.36 -9.75 -2.13
C LYS A 42 21.51 -9.68 -3.66
N PHE A 43 20.42 -9.71 -4.42
CA PHE A 43 20.44 -9.66 -5.89
C PHE A 43 21.01 -8.35 -6.47
N GLY A 44 21.27 -7.32 -5.66
CA GLY A 44 22.01 -6.12 -6.09
C GLY A 44 21.22 -5.13 -6.96
N ARG A 45 20.00 -5.48 -7.39
CA ARG A 45 19.09 -4.57 -8.11
C ARG A 45 18.16 -3.85 -7.14
N SER A 46 18.17 -2.52 -7.14
CA SER A 46 17.34 -1.70 -6.26
C SER A 46 15.86 -1.69 -6.66
N ARG A 47 15.54 -1.97 -7.93
CA ARG A 47 14.17 -2.00 -8.45
C ARG A 47 13.80 -3.37 -8.98
N GLN A 48 12.69 -3.89 -8.46
CA GLN A 48 12.28 -5.27 -8.69
C GLN A 48 10.77 -5.38 -8.86
N ILE A 49 10.33 -6.16 -9.84
CA ILE A 49 8.98 -6.74 -9.89
C ILE A 49 9.08 -8.14 -9.32
N VAL A 50 8.27 -8.47 -8.33
CA VAL A 50 8.22 -9.81 -7.73
C VAL A 50 6.89 -10.45 -8.07
N LEU A 51 6.92 -11.40 -8.99
CA LEU A 51 5.80 -12.25 -9.35
C LEU A 51 5.64 -13.33 -8.30
N THR A 52 4.41 -13.56 -7.82
CA THR A 52 4.13 -14.58 -6.81
C THR A 52 2.89 -15.40 -7.15
N THR A 53 2.94 -16.69 -6.84
CA THR A 53 1.80 -17.61 -6.96
C THR A 53 0.85 -17.59 -5.75
N SER A 54 1.16 -16.84 -4.68
CA SER A 54 0.32 -16.71 -3.48
C SER A 54 -0.03 -15.25 -3.19
N ARG A 55 -1.01 -15.07 -2.29
CA ARG A 55 -1.20 -13.80 -1.59
C ARG A 55 -0.03 -13.60 -0.62
N ILE A 56 1.07 -13.03 -1.11
CA ILE A 56 2.10 -12.44 -0.27
C ILE A 56 1.65 -11.01 0.03
N GLU A 57 1.60 -10.63 1.29
CA GLU A 57 1.32 -9.23 1.61
C GLU A 57 2.56 -8.41 1.23
N GLN A 58 2.35 -7.29 0.51
CA GLN A 58 3.44 -6.44 0.02
C GLN A 58 4.40 -5.99 1.15
N GLU A 59 3.89 -5.94 2.38
CA GLU A 59 4.61 -5.61 3.61
C GLU A 59 5.67 -6.67 4.00
N GLU A 60 5.45 -7.95 3.68
CA GLU A 60 6.36 -9.06 4.04
C GLU A 60 7.65 -9.05 3.21
N LEU A 61 7.63 -8.45 2.02
CA LEU A 61 8.77 -8.36 1.12
C LEU A 61 9.26 -6.91 0.94
N ASN A 62 8.80 -5.97 1.76
CA ASN A 62 8.87 -4.54 1.44
C ASN A 62 10.32 -4.01 1.35
N SER A 63 10.64 -3.41 0.20
CA SER A 63 11.81 -2.54 0.02
C SER A 63 11.44 -1.41 -0.95
N ALA A 64 12.07 -0.24 -0.82
CA ALA A 64 11.65 1.01 -1.47
C ALA A 64 11.59 1.01 -3.02
N GLY A 65 11.99 -0.08 -3.68
CA GLY A 65 11.91 -0.25 -5.13
C GLY A 65 11.24 -1.55 -5.60
N ARG A 66 10.60 -2.29 -4.69
CA ARG A 66 9.99 -3.60 -4.99
C ARG A 66 8.47 -3.50 -5.11
N VAL A 67 7.93 -4.03 -6.20
CA VAL A 67 6.48 -4.18 -6.41
C VAL A 67 6.16 -5.66 -6.48
N VAL A 68 5.26 -6.12 -5.61
CA VAL A 68 4.78 -7.50 -5.62
C VAL A 68 3.52 -7.57 -6.48
N ILE A 69 3.50 -8.49 -7.44
CA ILE A 69 2.39 -8.68 -8.37
C ILE A 69 1.98 -10.16 -8.34
N PRO A 70 0.71 -10.49 -8.08
CA PRO A 70 0.23 -11.86 -8.24
C PRO A 70 0.45 -12.33 -9.68
N LEU A 71 1.07 -13.49 -9.88
CA LEU A 71 1.35 -14.02 -11.21
C LEU A 71 0.06 -14.14 -12.03
N ALA A 72 -1.03 -14.57 -11.40
CA ALA A 72 -2.35 -14.69 -12.02
C ALA A 72 -2.94 -13.37 -12.54
N SER A 73 -2.45 -12.20 -12.12
CA SER A 73 -2.95 -10.91 -12.63
C SER A 73 -2.26 -10.45 -13.91
N VAL A 74 -1.13 -11.05 -14.28
CA VAL A 74 -0.30 -10.62 -15.43
C VAL A 74 0.06 -11.76 -16.39
N ALA A 75 -0.09 -13.00 -15.94
CA ALA A 75 0.17 -14.19 -16.74
C ALA A 75 -1.03 -14.58 -17.58
N LYS A 76 -0.78 -14.93 -18.83
CA LYS A 76 -1.71 -15.63 -19.71
C LYS A 76 -1.21 -17.06 -19.91
N LEU A 77 -2.14 -18.01 -19.97
CA LEU A 77 -1.80 -19.39 -20.33
C LEU A 77 -1.99 -19.54 -21.84
N ASP A 78 -0.98 -20.06 -22.53
CA ASP A 78 -1.08 -20.45 -23.93
C ASP A 78 -0.73 -21.94 -24.09
N ALA A 79 -0.76 -22.45 -25.33
CA ALA A 79 -0.48 -23.85 -25.62
C ALA A 79 0.99 -24.25 -25.39
N GLN A 80 1.91 -23.29 -25.29
CA GLN A 80 3.35 -23.51 -25.11
C GLN A 80 3.80 -23.24 -23.66
N GLY A 81 2.97 -22.63 -22.84
CA GLY A 81 3.23 -22.39 -21.42
C GLY A 81 2.58 -21.11 -20.90
N LEU A 82 3.36 -20.38 -20.11
CA LEU A 82 2.92 -19.18 -19.42
C LEU A 82 3.55 -17.95 -20.08
N TRP A 83 2.71 -17.09 -20.62
CA TRP A 83 3.10 -15.88 -21.32
C TRP A 83 2.93 -14.65 -20.42
N LEU A 84 3.91 -13.75 -20.44
CA LEU A 84 3.88 -12.47 -19.74
C LEU A 84 4.06 -11.33 -20.74
N GLU A 85 3.10 -10.41 -20.82
CA GLU A 85 3.19 -9.23 -21.66
C GLU A 85 4.02 -8.14 -20.96
N ARG A 86 5.04 -7.62 -21.66
CA ARG A 86 5.96 -6.61 -21.12
C ARG A 86 5.21 -5.35 -20.71
N GLU A 87 4.32 -4.87 -21.57
CA GLU A 87 3.54 -3.64 -21.37
C GLU A 87 2.68 -3.77 -20.11
N THR A 88 1.99 -4.90 -19.95
CA THR A 88 1.20 -5.24 -18.77
C THR A 88 2.06 -5.24 -17.49
N LEU A 89 3.26 -5.83 -17.53
CA LEU A 89 4.20 -5.79 -16.40
C LEU A 89 4.63 -4.35 -16.05
N ILE A 90 4.93 -3.52 -17.05
CA ILE A 90 5.32 -2.13 -16.86
C ILE A 90 4.17 -1.31 -16.26
N GLU A 91 2.94 -1.48 -16.76
CA GLU A 91 1.77 -0.78 -16.23
C GLU A 91 1.53 -1.11 -14.75
N HIS A 92 1.52 -2.41 -14.42
CA HIS A 92 1.36 -2.83 -13.03
C HIS A 92 2.52 -2.37 -12.15
N TYR A 93 3.74 -2.39 -12.65
CA TYR A 93 4.89 -1.85 -11.94
C TYR A 93 4.72 -0.35 -11.67
N LEU A 94 4.37 0.46 -12.66
CA LEU A 94 4.19 1.90 -12.47
C LEU A 94 3.05 2.23 -11.50
N ARG A 95 1.92 1.50 -11.60
CA ARG A 95 0.81 1.61 -10.63
C ARG A 95 1.25 1.22 -9.24
N GLY A 96 1.93 0.08 -9.10
CA GLY A 96 2.43 -0.45 -7.84
C GLY A 96 3.52 0.42 -7.21
N VAL A 97 4.43 1.03 -7.99
CA VAL A 97 5.39 2.00 -7.45
C VAL A 97 4.68 3.29 -7.04
N ASN A 98 3.65 3.73 -7.76
CA ASN A 98 2.87 4.89 -7.32
C ASN A 98 2.10 4.59 -6.02
N GLN A 99 1.60 3.36 -5.84
CA GLN A 99 0.96 2.89 -4.62
C GLN A 99 1.97 2.67 -3.48
N ALA A 100 3.13 2.08 -3.75
CA ALA A 100 4.22 1.89 -2.79
C ALA A 100 4.86 3.22 -2.41
N ARG A 101 4.97 4.19 -3.33
CA ARG A 101 5.39 5.56 -3.04
C ARG A 101 4.34 6.28 -2.22
N LYS A 102 3.04 6.06 -2.47
CA LYS A 102 1.97 6.51 -1.58
C LYS A 102 2.18 5.93 -0.17
N LEU A 103 2.44 4.61 -0.04
CA LEU A 103 2.74 3.89 1.21
C LEU A 103 4.02 4.35 1.92
N LEU A 104 5.14 4.57 1.20
CA LEU A 104 6.45 5.00 1.72
C LEU A 104 6.50 6.52 2.00
N LEU A 105 5.63 7.31 1.38
CA LEU A 105 5.31 8.68 1.80
C LEU A 105 4.41 8.72 3.04
N HIS A 106 4.17 7.58 3.70
CA HIS A 106 3.77 7.53 5.11
C HIS A 106 4.99 7.15 5.96
N PRO A 107 5.95 8.07 6.19
CA PRO A 107 6.77 7.93 7.38
C PRO A 107 5.79 7.82 8.56
N THR A 108 6.05 6.92 9.50
CA THR A 108 5.55 7.03 10.87
C THR A 108 5.54 8.52 11.22
N LEU A 109 4.37 9.06 11.56
CA LEU A 109 4.15 10.48 11.83
C LEU A 109 4.99 10.89 13.05
N LYS A 110 6.31 11.03 12.87
CA LYS A 110 7.22 11.68 13.80
C LYS A 110 7.13 13.17 13.47
N SER A 111 6.00 13.77 13.81
CA SER A 111 5.87 15.21 13.83
C SER A 111 5.87 15.63 15.28
N ASP A 112 6.73 16.59 15.62
CA ASP A 112 6.75 17.25 16.93
C ASP A 112 5.51 18.16 17.13
N GLN A 113 4.61 18.21 16.14
CA GLN A 113 3.34 18.91 16.25
C GLN A 113 2.36 18.13 17.13
N GLN A 114 1.82 18.85 18.12
CA GLN A 114 0.74 18.37 18.98
C GLN A 114 -0.55 18.29 18.18
N LEU A 115 -0.84 17.11 17.63
CA LEU A 115 -2.15 16.79 17.05
C LEU A 115 -3.16 16.60 18.19
N TRP A 116 -4.41 17.02 18.00
CA TRP A 116 -5.52 16.76 18.96
C TRP A 116 -6.07 15.33 18.88
N PHE A 117 -5.49 14.53 17.99
CA PHE A 117 -5.78 13.12 17.80
C PHE A 117 -4.48 12.33 17.76
N GLU A 118 -4.57 11.05 18.04
CA GLU A 118 -3.44 10.13 18.00
C GLU A 118 -3.70 8.99 17.03
N LEU A 119 -2.64 8.52 16.39
CA LEU A 119 -2.67 7.35 15.53
C LEU A 119 -1.82 6.25 16.13
N GLY A 120 -2.39 5.05 16.17
CA GLY A 120 -1.67 3.86 16.58
C GLY A 120 -0.60 3.43 15.59
N PRO A 121 0.24 2.44 15.98
CA PRO A 121 1.15 1.76 15.07
C PRO A 121 0.41 1.33 13.79
N ASP A 122 1.04 1.55 12.64
CA ASP A 122 0.50 1.25 11.30
C ASP A 122 -0.87 1.88 11.00
N ASN A 123 -1.23 2.95 11.73
CA ASN A 123 -2.53 3.59 11.69
C ASN A 123 -3.67 2.59 11.96
N ALA A 124 -3.43 1.57 12.78
CA ALA A 124 -4.41 0.52 13.10
C ALA A 124 -5.58 1.02 13.97
N TRP A 125 -5.39 2.15 14.64
CA TRP A 125 -6.44 2.84 15.38
C TRP A 125 -6.23 4.36 15.33
N LEU A 126 -7.33 5.09 15.47
CA LEU A 126 -7.39 6.54 15.64
C LEU A 126 -7.99 6.82 17.01
N ARG A 127 -7.32 7.62 17.83
CA ARG A 127 -7.84 8.12 19.10
C ARG A 127 -8.12 9.61 18.98
N VAL A 128 -9.34 10.01 19.30
CA VAL A 128 -9.75 11.41 19.41
C VAL A 128 -10.31 11.57 20.81
N ASN A 129 -9.68 12.43 21.63
CA ASN A 129 -10.00 12.55 23.05
C ASN A 129 -10.00 11.18 23.77
N SER A 130 -11.11 10.80 24.40
CA SER A 130 -11.26 9.51 25.12
C SER A 130 -11.66 8.34 24.19
N ARG A 131 -12.00 8.62 22.92
CA ARG A 131 -12.58 7.62 22.01
C ARG A 131 -11.51 7.02 21.10
N THR A 132 -11.47 5.69 21.04
CA THR A 132 -10.56 4.95 20.15
C THR A 132 -11.37 4.18 19.11
N VAL A 133 -11.10 4.45 17.83
CA VAL A 133 -11.70 3.78 16.68
C VAL A 133 -10.68 2.88 16.01
N ARG A 134 -11.01 1.59 15.86
CA ARG A 134 -10.16 0.63 15.12
C ARG A 134 -10.34 0.81 13.61
N LEU A 135 -9.23 0.85 12.89
CA LEU A 135 -9.15 1.07 11.46
C LEU A 135 -8.71 -0.21 10.72
N TRP A 136 -9.41 -0.52 9.63
CA TRP A 136 -9.20 -1.76 8.87
C TRP A 136 -8.95 -1.48 7.38
N GLY A 137 -8.06 -2.26 6.77
CA GLY A 137 -7.76 -2.17 5.34
C GLY A 137 -7.48 -0.74 4.87
N LYS A 138 -8.21 -0.30 3.83
CA LYS A 138 -8.05 1.01 3.21
C LYS A 138 -8.38 2.19 4.15
N GLN A 139 -9.07 1.97 5.27
CA GLN A 139 -9.37 3.02 6.26
C GLN A 139 -8.11 3.55 6.92
N ARG A 140 -7.13 2.67 7.17
CA ARG A 140 -5.84 3.04 7.77
C ARG A 140 -5.14 4.10 6.93
N LEU A 141 -5.11 3.88 5.62
CA LEU A 141 -4.50 4.79 4.63
C LEU A 141 -5.30 6.08 4.46
N PHE A 142 -6.62 5.99 4.51
CA PHE A 142 -7.51 7.15 4.43
C PHE A 142 -7.27 8.12 5.58
N VAL A 143 -7.28 7.61 6.82
CA VAL A 143 -7.05 8.44 8.01
C VAL A 143 -5.62 8.98 8.03
N ALA A 144 -4.62 8.16 7.65
CA ALA A 144 -3.25 8.63 7.52
C ALA A 144 -3.08 9.73 6.45
N SER A 145 -3.92 9.74 5.42
CA SER A 145 -3.94 10.81 4.41
C SER A 145 -4.44 12.14 5.00
N ILE A 146 -5.49 12.08 5.82
CA ILE A 146 -6.03 13.25 6.55
C ILE A 146 -4.99 13.78 7.55
N ALA A 147 -4.39 12.91 8.37
CA ALA A 147 -3.40 13.30 9.37
C ALA A 147 -2.17 14.00 8.77
N ARG A 148 -1.72 13.59 7.58
CA ARG A 148 -0.63 14.27 6.87
C ARG A 148 -1.01 15.67 6.37
N ALA A 149 -2.28 15.89 6.03
CA ALA A 149 -2.74 17.24 5.70
C ALA A 149 -2.64 18.15 6.94
N HIS A 150 -3.08 17.67 8.10
CA HIS A 150 -2.93 18.41 9.36
C HIS A 150 -1.49 18.78 9.66
N ILE A 151 -0.54 17.86 9.49
CA ILE A 151 0.89 18.13 9.74
C ILE A 151 1.45 19.21 8.79
N ARG A 152 0.84 19.36 7.61
CA ARG A 152 1.18 20.42 6.65
C ARG A 152 0.37 21.70 6.89
N ASN A 153 -0.23 21.85 8.07
CA ASN A 153 -1.12 22.94 8.45
C ASN A 153 -2.35 23.07 7.51
N GLN A 154 -2.81 21.95 6.97
CA GLN A 154 -4.04 21.86 6.17
C GLN A 154 -5.08 21.08 6.98
N PRO A 155 -5.92 21.76 7.80
CA PRO A 155 -6.83 21.07 8.70
C PRO A 155 -7.91 20.27 7.96
N HIS A 156 -8.23 20.67 6.73
CA HIS A 156 -9.18 19.98 5.89
C HIS A 156 -8.49 19.45 4.64
N ARG A 157 -8.68 18.18 4.36
CA ARG A 157 -8.15 17.53 3.15
C ARG A 157 -9.26 17.37 2.12
N ARG A 158 -8.96 17.55 0.83
CA ARG A 158 -9.93 17.20 -0.23
C ARG A 158 -10.25 15.71 -0.19
N LEU A 159 -11.53 15.36 -0.22
CA LEU A 159 -12.02 13.99 -0.17
C LEU A 159 -11.43 13.14 -1.29
N ALA A 160 -11.47 13.66 -2.52
CA ALA A 160 -10.91 12.96 -3.69
C ALA A 160 -9.44 12.59 -3.48
N ASP A 161 -8.64 13.48 -2.90
CA ASP A 161 -7.21 13.22 -2.65
C ASP A 161 -7.00 12.20 -1.53
N ALA A 162 -7.84 12.19 -0.50
CA ALA A 162 -7.79 11.19 0.57
C ALA A 162 -8.21 9.79 0.07
N VAL A 163 -9.27 9.73 -0.74
CA VAL A 163 -9.79 8.51 -1.38
C VAL A 163 -8.75 7.93 -2.34
N ASN A 164 -8.16 8.77 -3.19
CA ASN A 164 -7.13 8.38 -4.15
C ASN A 164 -5.85 7.89 -3.46
N ASP A 165 -5.45 8.53 -2.37
CA ASP A 165 -4.29 8.10 -1.58
C ASP A 165 -4.52 6.72 -0.94
N ALA A 166 -5.72 6.49 -0.42
CA ALA A 166 -6.09 5.23 0.21
C ALA A 166 -6.40 4.10 -0.79
N GLY A 167 -6.44 4.40 -2.09
CA GLY A 167 -6.65 3.42 -3.16
C GLY A 167 -8.07 2.88 -3.21
N TYR A 168 -9.08 3.68 -2.84
CA TYR A 168 -10.47 3.33 -3.13
C TYR A 168 -10.74 3.45 -4.63
N GLU A 169 -11.56 2.54 -5.14
CA GLU A 169 -11.97 2.52 -6.54
C GLU A 169 -13.40 3.08 -6.65
N GLY A 170 -13.68 3.79 -7.75
CA GLY A 170 -14.98 4.43 -7.99
C GLY A 170 -15.13 5.82 -7.35
N ASP A 171 -16.30 6.42 -7.57
CA ASP A 171 -16.62 7.77 -7.12
C ASP A 171 -17.14 7.75 -5.67
N VAL A 172 -16.21 7.85 -4.72
CA VAL A 172 -16.51 7.93 -3.29
C VAL A 172 -16.91 9.35 -2.92
N ARG A 173 -18.20 9.54 -2.62
CA ARG A 173 -18.79 10.84 -2.26
C ARG A 173 -19.23 10.94 -0.80
N SER A 174 -19.17 9.85 -0.05
CA SER A 174 -19.65 9.80 1.33
C SER A 174 -18.81 8.92 2.24
N LEU A 175 -18.80 9.22 3.55
CA LEU A 175 -18.11 8.38 4.55
C LEU A 175 -18.70 6.97 4.66
N HIS A 176 -19.98 6.79 4.33
CA HIS A 176 -20.64 5.48 4.31
C HIS A 176 -19.97 4.48 3.37
N GLN A 177 -19.44 4.95 2.23
CA GLN A 177 -18.72 4.13 1.26
C GLN A 177 -17.31 3.75 1.73
N ILE A 178 -16.78 4.46 2.72
CA ILE A 178 -15.45 4.24 3.33
C ILE A 178 -15.60 3.35 4.57
N CYS A 179 -16.58 3.65 5.42
CA CYS A 179 -16.91 2.89 6.61
C CYS A 179 -18.37 3.10 7.00
N SER A 180 -19.13 2.00 7.06
CA SER A 180 -20.50 2.01 7.54
C SER A 180 -20.62 2.08 9.06
N ARG A 181 -19.53 1.94 9.82
CA ARG A 181 -19.60 1.98 11.28
C ARG A 181 -19.84 3.40 11.81
N ARG A 182 -20.67 3.50 12.84
CA ARG A 182 -21.07 4.77 13.45
C ARG A 182 -19.89 5.48 14.14
N ASP A 183 -19.08 4.74 14.89
CA ASP A 183 -17.91 5.25 15.60
C ASP A 183 -16.91 5.96 14.69
N PHE A 184 -16.67 5.43 13.49
CA PHE A 184 -15.81 6.06 12.49
C PHE A 184 -16.37 7.41 12.00
N ARG A 185 -17.68 7.53 11.83
CA ARG A 185 -18.31 8.78 11.36
C ARG A 185 -18.44 9.84 12.45
N GLU A 186 -18.42 9.42 13.70
CA GLU A 186 -18.38 10.33 14.83
C GLU A 186 -17.01 11.00 14.98
N VAL A 187 -15.93 10.40 14.48
CA VAL A 187 -14.58 10.97 14.53
C VAL A 187 -14.09 11.58 13.21
N ILE A 188 -14.77 11.31 12.09
CA ILE A 188 -14.43 11.87 10.78
C ILE A 188 -15.52 12.84 10.31
N GLY A 189 -15.12 14.06 9.94
CA GLY A 189 -15.97 15.07 9.32
C GLY A 189 -15.91 14.99 7.81
N ILE A 190 -17.04 15.28 7.14
CA ILE A 190 -17.12 15.41 5.69
C ILE A 190 -18.11 16.55 5.36
N ALA A 191 -17.68 17.52 4.57
CA ALA A 191 -18.52 18.61 4.08
C ALA A 191 -17.86 19.26 2.86
N ASP A 192 -18.66 19.70 1.89
CA ASP A 192 -18.22 20.47 0.72
C ASP A 192 -17.02 19.85 -0.04
N GLY A 193 -16.95 18.52 -0.10
CA GLY A 193 -15.86 17.79 -0.76
C GLY A 193 -14.55 17.74 0.04
N PHE A 194 -14.57 18.17 1.29
CA PHE A 194 -13.47 18.06 2.25
C PHE A 194 -13.76 17.03 3.34
N VAL A 195 -12.67 16.54 3.94
CA VAL A 195 -12.67 15.55 5.01
C VAL A 195 -11.60 15.93 6.05
N TRP A 196 -11.92 15.71 7.32
CA TRP A 196 -11.05 16.01 8.46
C TRP A 196 -11.29 15.08 9.64
N ILE A 197 -10.36 15.06 10.58
CA ILE A 197 -10.57 14.42 11.89
C ILE A 197 -11.23 15.47 12.79
N ARG A 198 -12.41 15.15 13.30
CA ARG A 198 -13.20 16.04 14.14
C ARG A 198 -12.47 16.37 15.44
N ASP A 199 -12.51 17.63 15.84
CA ASP A 199 -11.99 18.15 17.10
C ASP A 199 -13.09 18.32 18.17
N ASP A 200 -14.36 18.27 17.76
CA ASP A 200 -15.56 18.46 18.60
C ASP A 200 -16.09 17.18 19.27
N VAL A 201 -15.34 16.06 19.19
CA VAL A 201 -15.81 14.76 19.68
C VAL A 201 -15.67 14.65 21.20
N GLN A 202 -16.75 14.90 21.95
CA GLN A 202 -16.81 14.70 23.41
C GLN A 202 -17.08 13.26 23.82
#